data_AF-A0A934YHU4-F1
#
_entry.id   AF-A0A934YHU4-F1
#
_cell.length_a   1.000
_cell.length_b   1.000
_cell.length_c   1.000
_cell.angle_alpha   90.00
_cell.angle_beta   90.00
_cell.angle_gamma   90.00
#
_symmetry.space_group_name_H-M   'P 1'
#
loop_
_entity.id
_entity.type
_entity.pdbx_description
1 polymer ?
#
loop_
_entity_poly.entity_id
_entity_poly.type
_entity_poly.pdbx_seq_one_letter_code
_entity_poly.pdbx_strand_id
1 'polypeptide(L)'
;MRRALSFALLAAACAREPLPPTGHVLLFFDTDAPVPAPAGEAAPEVQPLFDRLQVEIFEPGATSPCDGCRREFALDRRLFSDHRASIQVPATPGVDGYRVRARLYLAAHLVGGREASPSSTVEVVGALPAAPAEGGGEATVQLATDDVGAPRGTLVSPAPLTAGRPEVSRVGTWLGAARRDCSSPAPTGEVCVPGGAFWMGRPGERAPILEHTADLARLVVVSPHFLDADEATVGDVRGFEKSEIGFIPWSQKTTGASRSDYCSFTATPGSREALPANCTLWTAARHFCLSRGKDLPTEAQFEHVASALVSRRFPWGDDPPACDDAVWGRGGDGYLAPIVAPCRARGQASGPECAGAACAASRRRDSLPLEGGVLRDLAGNVSEWALDRFSRQDEACWSTPGPRRDPLCTLAGQGSPRLAVRGGSWLASGKTLAASSRAAEGLDAYEPFIGFRCARGNAERCGKLKPGLYAGSTRGGDAGTLLTVGVGCSGVVSALGAHRNQGTFQLVGVIDGDAVRLDGADLSPKVTQTFVGRVVDAEHMEGTWTSGDGTSGTWSVGPRP
;
A
#
# COMPACT_ATOMS: atom_id res chain seq x y z
N MET A 1 11.91 91.74 -34.02
CA MET A 1 11.78 90.27 -34.02
C MET A 1 12.53 89.70 -32.84
N ARG A 2 11.83 88.99 -31.94
CA ARG A 2 12.23 87.78 -31.17
C ARG A 2 11.51 87.79 -29.81
N ARG A 3 10.50 86.93 -29.73
CA ARG A 3 9.81 86.47 -28.51
C ARG A 3 10.63 85.33 -27.89
N ALA A 4 10.70 85.26 -26.57
CA ALA A 4 10.93 84.05 -25.78
C ALA A 4 10.35 84.33 -24.37
N LEU A 5 9.09 84.00 -24.10
CA LEU A 5 8.59 82.75 -23.49
C LEU A 5 9.30 82.35 -22.19
N SER A 6 8.79 82.88 -21.08
CA SER A 6 9.04 82.38 -19.73
C SER A 6 8.09 81.20 -19.46
N PHE A 7 8.66 80.00 -19.26
CA PHE A 7 7.93 78.83 -18.77
C PHE A 7 7.73 78.95 -17.25
N ALA A 8 6.48 79.01 -16.81
CA ALA A 8 6.13 78.83 -15.40
C ALA A 8 6.15 77.33 -15.08
N LEU A 9 7.06 76.90 -14.20
CA LEU A 9 7.00 75.57 -13.58
C LEU A 9 5.86 75.56 -12.56
N LEU A 10 4.77 74.85 -12.86
CA LEU A 10 3.83 74.39 -11.83
C LEU A 10 4.45 73.18 -11.14
N ALA A 11 4.90 73.36 -9.90
CA ALA A 11 5.22 72.27 -8.99
C ALA A 11 3.90 71.66 -8.49
N ALA A 12 3.41 70.62 -9.16
CA ALA A 12 2.35 69.77 -8.63
C ALA A 12 2.97 68.89 -7.53
N ALA A 13 2.76 69.28 -6.27
CA ALA A 13 3.04 68.43 -5.14
C ALA A 13 2.09 67.23 -5.18
N CYS A 14 2.60 66.02 -5.44
CA CYS A 14 1.86 64.79 -5.19
C CYS A 14 1.61 64.68 -3.68
N ALA A 15 0.42 65.04 -3.23
CA ALA A 15 -0.07 64.60 -1.94
C ALA A 15 -0.12 63.07 -1.97
N ARG A 16 0.81 62.41 -1.27
CA ARG A 16 0.64 61.00 -0.91
C ARG A 16 -0.47 60.97 0.12
N GLU A 17 -1.69 60.67 -0.32
CA GLU A 17 -2.71 60.16 0.58
C GLU A 17 -2.07 59.01 1.37
N PRO A 18 -2.07 59.06 2.71
CA PRO A 18 -1.67 57.90 3.49
C PRO A 18 -2.66 56.79 3.13
N LEU A 19 -2.16 55.74 2.47
CA LEU A 19 -2.94 54.54 2.23
C LEU A 19 -3.57 54.12 3.58
N PRO A 20 -4.87 53.81 3.63
CA PRO A 20 -5.46 53.29 4.85
C PRO A 20 -4.63 52.09 5.31
N PRO A 21 -4.34 51.93 6.63
CA PRO A 21 -3.54 50.82 7.11
C PRO A 21 -4.23 49.52 6.67
N THR A 22 -3.64 48.83 5.70
CA THR A 22 -4.09 47.50 5.33
C THR A 22 -3.54 46.57 6.39
N GLY A 23 -4.43 46.15 7.29
CA GLY A 23 -4.15 45.02 8.17
C GLY A 23 -3.69 43.83 7.33
N HIS A 24 -2.85 42.99 7.91
CA HIS A 24 -2.43 41.77 7.26
C HIS A 24 -2.37 40.62 8.25
N VAL A 25 -2.54 39.42 7.72
CA VAL A 25 -2.25 38.18 8.44
C VAL A 25 -1.02 37.57 7.80
N LEU A 26 0.03 37.34 8.60
CA LEU A 26 1.14 36.52 8.18
C LEU A 26 0.77 35.06 8.48
N LEU A 27 0.54 34.31 7.41
CA LEU A 27 0.09 32.93 7.46
C LEU A 27 1.27 32.01 7.17
N PHE A 28 1.64 31.19 8.15
CA PHE A 28 2.67 30.17 8.04
C PHE A 28 2.07 28.81 7.71
N PHE A 29 2.89 27.91 7.16
CA PHE A 29 2.55 26.53 6.89
C PHE A 29 3.62 25.62 7.49
N ASP A 30 3.19 24.53 8.13
CA ASP A 30 4.09 23.50 8.62
C ASP A 30 3.48 22.11 8.41
N THR A 31 4.33 21.09 8.38
CA THR A 31 3.94 19.70 8.17
C THR A 31 4.85 18.77 8.94
N ASP A 32 4.34 17.62 9.34
CA ASP A 32 5.16 16.54 9.91
C ASP A 32 5.75 15.60 8.86
N ALA A 33 5.34 15.74 7.59
CA ALA A 33 5.80 14.90 6.49
C ALA A 33 7.30 15.12 6.19
N PRO A 34 8.03 14.08 5.74
CA PRO A 34 9.32 14.30 5.10
C PRO A 34 9.11 15.02 3.75
N VAL A 35 9.94 16.03 3.51
CA VAL A 35 9.94 16.84 2.28
C VAL A 35 11.35 16.85 1.66
N PRO A 36 11.52 17.28 0.39
CA PRO A 36 12.81 17.25 -0.29
C PRO A 36 13.93 17.97 0.47
N ALA A 37 15.16 17.51 0.25
CA ALA A 37 16.33 18.27 0.67
C ALA A 37 16.47 19.55 -0.18
N PRO A 38 17.08 20.61 0.37
CA PRO A 38 17.44 21.79 -0.40
C PRO A 38 18.30 21.45 -1.63
N ALA A 39 18.19 22.27 -2.67
CA ALA A 39 18.99 22.08 -3.89
C ALA A 39 20.50 22.10 -3.57
N GLY A 40 21.21 21.07 -4.06
CA GLY A 40 22.66 20.90 -3.81
C GLY A 40 23.01 20.14 -2.52
N GLU A 41 22.02 19.78 -1.70
CA GLU A 41 22.21 18.88 -0.57
C GLU A 41 21.92 17.42 -0.96
N ALA A 42 22.46 16.47 -0.18
CA ALA A 42 22.19 15.06 -0.39
C ALA A 42 20.70 14.74 -0.21
N ALA A 43 20.22 13.75 -0.97
CA ALA A 43 18.85 13.27 -0.81
C ALA A 43 18.61 12.81 0.65
N PRO A 44 17.41 13.05 1.20
CA PRO A 44 17.07 12.58 2.53
C PRO A 44 17.08 11.04 2.58
N GLU A 45 17.39 10.49 3.74
CA GLU A 45 17.36 9.04 4.01
C GLU A 45 15.95 8.45 3.84
N VAL A 46 14.94 9.22 4.25
CA VAL A 46 13.53 8.90 4.05
C VAL A 46 13.01 9.60 2.80
N GLN A 47 12.27 8.90 1.96
CA GLN A 47 11.67 9.48 0.76
C GLN A 47 10.71 10.63 1.12
N PRO A 48 10.81 11.77 0.42
CA PRO A 48 9.81 12.83 0.52
C PRO A 48 8.42 12.34 0.11
N LEU A 49 7.41 12.61 0.94
CA LEU A 49 6.03 12.22 0.62
C LEU A 49 5.30 13.28 -0.24
N PHE A 50 5.71 14.54 -0.11
CA PHE A 50 5.14 15.68 -0.83
C PHE A 50 6.25 16.61 -1.30
N ASP A 51 6.06 17.28 -2.44
CA ASP A 51 7.02 18.24 -2.99
C ASP A 51 6.37 19.57 -3.42
N ARG A 52 5.05 19.70 -3.26
CA ARG A 52 4.29 20.92 -3.55
C ARG A 52 3.35 21.29 -2.42
N LEU A 53 3.26 22.58 -2.16
CA LEU A 53 2.22 23.21 -1.35
C LEU A 53 1.47 24.21 -2.21
N GLN A 54 0.16 24.02 -2.38
CA GLN A 54 -0.72 24.98 -3.03
C GLN A 54 -1.58 25.68 -1.97
N VAL A 55 -1.71 27.00 -2.10
CA VAL A 55 -2.44 27.87 -1.18
C VAL A 55 -3.41 28.73 -1.95
N GLU A 56 -4.65 28.81 -1.48
CA GLU A 56 -5.73 29.60 -2.07
C GLU A 56 -6.45 30.40 -0.97
N ILE A 57 -6.61 31.71 -1.16
CA ILE A 57 -7.34 32.58 -0.23
C ILE A 57 -8.72 32.94 -0.77
N PHE A 58 -9.70 32.92 0.12
CA PHE A 58 -11.10 33.22 -0.14
C PHE A 58 -11.53 34.44 0.69
N GLU A 59 -12.19 35.41 0.05
CA GLU A 59 -12.82 36.58 0.66
C GLU A 59 -14.19 36.26 1.26
N PRO A 60 -14.63 36.89 2.37
CA PRO A 60 -15.82 36.47 3.13
C PRO A 60 -17.03 36.12 2.25
N GLY A 61 -17.56 34.90 2.42
CA GLY A 61 -18.69 34.38 1.63
C GLY A 61 -18.35 33.87 0.22
N ALA A 62 -17.15 34.11 -0.30
CA ALA A 62 -16.75 33.65 -1.62
C ALA A 62 -16.59 32.12 -1.70
N THR A 63 -16.99 31.55 -2.84
CA THR A 63 -16.83 30.12 -3.19
C THR A 63 -15.65 29.85 -4.12
N SER A 64 -15.02 30.90 -4.64
CA SER A 64 -13.81 30.87 -5.46
C SER A 64 -12.70 31.70 -4.80
N PRO A 65 -11.42 31.36 -5.03
CA PRO A 65 -10.33 32.19 -4.53
C PRO A 65 -10.34 33.57 -5.19
N CYS A 66 -9.80 34.58 -4.50
CA CYS A 66 -9.66 35.92 -5.08
C CYS A 66 -8.65 35.96 -6.25
N ASP A 67 -8.75 36.99 -7.09
CA ASP A 67 -7.86 37.17 -8.23
C ASP A 67 -6.39 37.27 -7.78
N GLY A 68 -5.54 36.38 -8.29
CA GLY A 68 -4.12 36.32 -7.90
C GLY A 68 -3.85 35.73 -6.51
N CYS A 69 -4.87 35.20 -5.82
CA CYS A 69 -4.75 34.64 -4.48
C CYS A 69 -4.40 33.14 -4.43
N ARG A 70 -4.00 32.57 -5.57
CA ARG A 70 -3.43 31.23 -5.66
C ARG A 70 -1.91 31.33 -5.68
N ARG A 71 -1.25 30.60 -4.80
CA ARG A 71 0.21 30.43 -4.80
C ARG A 71 0.58 28.96 -4.72
N GLU A 72 1.70 28.61 -5.31
CA GLU A 72 2.28 27.28 -5.24
C GLU A 72 3.75 27.39 -4.85
N PHE A 73 4.19 26.52 -3.95
CA PHE A 73 5.56 26.43 -3.47
C PHE A 73 6.13 25.06 -3.84
N ALA A 74 7.35 25.05 -4.39
CA ALA A 74 8.19 23.86 -4.33
C ALA A 74 8.70 23.72 -2.88
N LEU A 75 8.59 22.52 -2.33
CA LEU A 75 8.98 22.26 -0.94
C LEU A 75 10.45 21.87 -0.85
N ASP A 76 11.12 22.42 0.16
CA ASP A 76 12.36 21.89 0.71
C ASP A 76 12.37 22.11 2.23
N ARG A 77 13.24 21.39 2.94
CA ARG A 77 13.32 21.47 4.40
C ARG A 77 13.61 22.88 4.94
N ARG A 78 14.40 23.70 4.23
CA ARG A 78 14.75 25.07 4.66
C ARG A 78 13.57 26.02 4.56
N LEU A 79 12.66 25.79 3.59
CA LEU A 79 11.44 26.57 3.46
C LEU A 79 10.66 26.62 4.79
N PHE A 80 10.61 25.50 5.52
CA PHE A 80 9.92 25.41 6.80
C PHE A 80 10.76 25.90 7.98
N SER A 81 12.03 25.48 8.09
CA SER A 81 12.90 25.89 9.20
C SER A 81 13.17 27.40 9.24
N ASP A 82 13.20 28.04 8.07
CA ASP A 82 13.46 29.48 7.95
C ASP A 82 12.15 30.29 7.96
N HIS A 83 11.00 29.64 8.19
CA HIS A 83 9.65 30.22 8.15
C HIS A 83 9.29 30.91 6.84
N ARG A 84 9.89 30.46 5.73
CA ARG A 84 9.66 30.95 4.37
C ARG A 84 8.47 30.27 3.69
N ALA A 85 7.97 29.17 4.25
CA ALA A 85 6.66 28.60 3.97
C ALA A 85 5.60 29.50 4.59
N SER A 86 5.43 30.71 4.05
CA SER A 86 4.51 31.71 4.55
C SER A 86 4.01 32.64 3.45
N ILE A 87 2.82 33.22 3.67
CA ILE A 87 2.27 34.28 2.82
C ILE A 87 1.73 35.40 3.69
N GLN A 88 1.85 36.62 3.18
CA GLN A 88 1.08 37.75 3.71
C GLN A 88 -0.27 37.77 3.02
N VAL A 89 -1.35 37.68 3.81
CA VAL A 89 -2.72 37.81 3.34
C VAL A 89 -3.20 39.24 3.64
N PRO A 90 -3.46 40.07 2.62
CA PRO A 90 -4.11 41.36 2.83
C PRO A 90 -5.51 41.13 3.38
N ALA A 91 -5.87 41.81 4.46
CA ALA A 91 -7.19 41.71 5.04
C ALA A 91 -7.65 43.06 5.58
N THR A 92 -8.90 43.42 5.31
CA THR A 92 -9.47 44.66 5.80
C THR A 92 -9.61 44.58 7.33
N PRO A 93 -9.05 45.53 8.09
CA PRO A 93 -9.18 45.52 9.55
C PRO A 93 -10.63 45.41 10.01
N GLY A 94 -10.90 44.50 10.95
CA GLY A 94 -12.24 44.26 11.49
C GLY A 94 -13.21 43.50 10.56
N VAL A 95 -12.76 43.04 9.39
CA VAL A 95 -13.54 42.16 8.51
C VAL A 95 -13.13 40.71 8.75
N ASP A 96 -14.04 39.95 9.35
CA ASP A 96 -13.87 38.52 9.62
C ASP A 96 -14.33 37.65 8.45
N GLY A 97 -13.98 36.37 8.53
CA GLY A 97 -14.49 35.36 7.63
C GLY A 97 -13.66 35.15 6.39
N TYR A 98 -12.40 35.59 6.34
CA TYR A 98 -11.46 35.10 5.33
C TYR A 98 -11.13 33.62 5.58
N ARG A 99 -10.94 32.84 4.51
CA ARG A 99 -10.53 31.42 4.61
C ARG A 99 -9.32 31.16 3.74
N VAL A 100 -8.53 30.16 4.13
CA VAL A 100 -7.45 29.59 3.33
C VAL A 100 -7.77 28.13 3.02
N ARG A 101 -7.47 27.68 1.80
CA ARG A 101 -7.31 26.27 1.46
C ARG A 101 -5.83 26.01 1.17
N ALA A 102 -5.23 25.10 1.93
CA ALA A 102 -3.85 24.66 1.75
C ALA A 102 -3.83 23.17 1.39
N ARG A 103 -3.04 22.81 0.38
CA ARG A 103 -2.93 21.43 -0.14
C ARG A 103 -1.47 21.01 -0.25
N LEU A 104 -1.09 19.91 0.40
CA LEU A 104 0.18 19.20 0.13
C LEU A 104 -0.06 18.05 -0.83
N TYR A 105 0.74 17.95 -1.87
CA TYR A 105 0.69 16.85 -2.84
C TYR A 105 2.07 16.58 -3.45
N LEU A 106 2.17 15.46 -4.13
CA LEU A 106 3.32 15.10 -4.95
C LEU A 106 3.03 15.47 -6.41
N ALA A 107 3.87 16.29 -7.04
CA ALA A 107 3.70 16.73 -8.43
C ALA A 107 3.65 15.54 -9.41
N ALA A 108 4.37 14.46 -9.11
CA ALA A 108 4.36 13.22 -9.89
C ALA A 108 2.99 12.50 -9.90
N HIS A 109 2.08 12.83 -8.98
CA HIS A 109 0.74 12.24 -8.89
C HIS A 109 -0.32 13.03 -9.68
N LEU A 110 0.04 14.15 -10.30
CA LEU A 110 -0.89 14.93 -11.09
C LEU A 110 -1.26 14.19 -12.39
N VAL A 111 -2.51 13.75 -12.50
CA VAL A 111 -3.07 13.16 -13.74
C VAL A 111 -3.75 14.26 -14.55
N GLY A 112 -3.46 14.34 -15.85
CA GLY A 112 -4.04 15.39 -16.71
C GLY A 112 -3.55 16.82 -16.39
N GLY A 113 -2.56 16.95 -15.50
CA GLY A 113 -1.70 18.11 -15.37
C GLY A 113 -2.24 19.33 -14.60
N ARG A 114 -3.32 19.24 -13.80
CA ARG A 114 -3.82 20.44 -13.09
C ARG A 114 -4.37 20.27 -11.67
N GLU A 115 -4.82 19.08 -11.25
CA GLU A 115 -5.39 18.91 -9.91
C GLU A 115 -4.91 17.63 -9.25
N ALA A 116 -4.52 17.74 -7.97
CA ALA A 116 -4.07 16.61 -7.17
C ALA A 116 -5.28 15.74 -6.79
N SER A 117 -5.10 14.41 -6.83
CA SER A 117 -6.15 13.50 -6.36
C SER A 117 -6.43 13.74 -4.88
N PRO A 118 -7.70 13.86 -4.46
CA PRO A 118 -8.05 14.00 -3.05
C PRO A 118 -7.44 12.89 -2.20
N SER A 119 -7.44 11.63 -2.69
CA SER A 119 -6.93 10.45 -1.97
C SER A 119 -5.44 10.48 -1.63
N SER A 120 -4.67 11.35 -2.28
CA SER A 120 -3.22 11.48 -2.13
C SER A 120 -2.79 12.89 -1.71
N THR A 121 -3.73 13.68 -1.16
CA THR A 121 -3.51 15.08 -0.79
C THR A 121 -3.81 15.26 0.69
N VAL A 122 -2.99 16.07 1.38
CA VAL A 122 -3.36 16.63 2.68
C VAL A 122 -4.01 17.98 2.42
N GLU A 123 -5.27 18.15 2.79
CA GLU A 123 -6.01 19.40 2.60
C GLU A 123 -6.49 19.96 3.94
N VAL A 124 -6.24 21.25 4.15
CA VAL A 124 -6.81 22.01 5.27
C VAL A 124 -7.52 23.24 4.72
N VAL A 125 -8.80 23.39 5.06
CA VAL A 125 -9.57 24.62 4.86
C VAL A 125 -9.73 25.30 6.22
N GLY A 126 -9.00 26.39 6.43
CA GLY A 126 -8.89 27.07 7.71
C GLY A 126 -9.48 28.47 7.74
N ALA A 127 -9.93 28.91 8.92
CA ALA A 127 -10.41 30.27 9.16
C ALA A 127 -9.22 31.18 9.47
N LEU A 128 -9.05 32.26 8.69
CA LEU A 128 -8.03 33.25 9.01
C LEU A 128 -8.47 34.12 10.19
N PRO A 129 -7.56 34.49 11.11
CA PRO A 129 -7.88 35.43 12.17
C PRO A 129 -8.26 36.79 11.58
N ALA A 130 -9.06 37.54 12.34
CA ALA A 130 -9.35 38.95 12.05
C ALA A 130 -8.03 39.73 11.88
N ALA A 131 -7.94 40.55 10.84
CA ALA A 131 -6.80 41.45 10.73
C ALA A 131 -6.87 42.51 11.84
N PRO A 132 -5.78 42.69 12.62
CA PRO A 132 -5.76 43.72 13.66
C PRO A 132 -5.86 45.13 13.04
N ALA A 133 -6.33 46.09 13.85
CA ALA A 133 -6.46 47.50 13.44
C ALA A 133 -5.10 48.13 13.08
N GLU A 134 -4.03 47.72 13.77
CA GLU A 134 -2.64 48.09 13.49
C GLU A 134 -1.74 46.86 13.71
N GLY A 135 -0.71 46.68 12.87
CA GLY A 135 0.19 45.52 12.92
C GLY A 135 -0.27 44.33 12.07
N GLY A 136 0.32 43.15 12.31
CA GLY A 136 0.00 41.90 11.61
C GLY A 136 -0.38 40.79 12.58
N GLY A 137 -1.46 40.07 12.30
CA GLY A 137 -1.81 38.84 13.02
C GLY A 137 -0.98 37.67 12.48
N GLU A 138 -0.54 36.75 13.32
CA GLU A 138 0.17 35.54 12.88
C GLU A 138 -0.69 34.30 13.12
N ALA A 139 -0.73 33.41 12.13
CA ALA A 139 -1.38 32.10 12.25
C ALA A 139 -0.64 31.05 11.43
N THR A 140 -0.82 29.78 11.78
CA THR A 140 -0.19 28.64 11.12
C THR A 140 -1.21 27.60 10.71
N VAL A 141 -1.11 27.14 9.45
CA VAL A 141 -1.81 25.97 8.94
C VAL A 141 -0.92 24.73 9.17
N GLN A 142 -1.41 23.80 9.98
CA GLN A 142 -0.75 22.52 10.25
C GLN A 142 -1.29 21.46 9.30
N LEU A 143 -0.41 20.94 8.43
CA LEU A 143 -0.75 19.93 7.43
C LEU A 143 -0.20 18.57 7.91
N ALA A 144 -1.00 17.82 8.66
CA ALA A 144 -0.60 16.54 9.22
C ALA A 144 -0.67 15.43 8.16
N THR A 145 0.35 14.57 8.12
CA THR A 145 0.42 13.45 7.17
C THR A 145 -0.71 12.45 7.39
N ASP A 146 -1.19 12.30 8.64
CA ASP A 146 -2.32 11.43 8.96
C ASP A 146 -3.67 11.91 8.37
N ASP A 147 -3.75 13.17 7.90
CA ASP A 147 -4.93 13.74 7.23
C ASP A 147 -4.93 13.51 5.70
N VAL A 148 -4.02 12.70 5.15
CA VAL A 148 -4.02 12.33 3.71
C VAL A 148 -5.40 11.78 3.30
N GLY A 149 -6.02 12.35 2.27
CA GLY A 149 -7.33 11.89 1.80
C GLY A 149 -8.51 12.30 2.69
N ALA A 150 -8.26 12.96 3.83
CA ALA A 150 -9.26 13.38 4.80
C ALA A 150 -9.19 14.90 5.03
N PRO A 151 -9.80 15.73 4.15
CA PRO A 151 -9.75 17.18 4.28
C PRO A 151 -10.22 17.67 5.66
N ARG A 152 -9.42 18.56 6.27
CA ARG A 152 -9.73 19.20 7.55
C ARG A 152 -10.47 20.51 7.30
N GLY A 153 -11.73 20.57 7.69
CA GLY A 153 -12.58 21.74 7.49
C GLY A 153 -13.13 21.85 6.07
N THR A 154 -14.04 22.80 5.87
CA THR A 154 -14.66 23.11 4.57
C THR A 154 -14.79 24.62 4.42
N LEU A 155 -15.11 25.13 3.22
CA LEU A 155 -15.33 26.57 3.04
C LEU A 155 -16.54 27.09 3.85
N VAL A 156 -17.49 26.21 4.16
CA VAL A 156 -18.69 26.52 4.97
C VAL A 156 -18.39 26.41 6.47
N SER A 157 -17.59 25.43 6.86
CA SER A 157 -17.19 25.16 8.25
C SER A 157 -15.67 24.99 8.31
N PRO A 158 -14.91 26.10 8.30
CA PRO A 158 -13.45 26.04 8.28
C PRO A 158 -12.87 25.59 9.61
N ALA A 159 -11.76 24.88 9.56
CA ALA A 159 -11.04 24.44 10.74
C ALA A 159 -10.33 25.62 11.45
N PRO A 160 -10.17 25.58 12.78
CA PRO A 160 -9.34 26.55 13.48
C PRO A 160 -7.86 26.41 13.09
N LEU A 161 -7.15 27.52 13.04
CA LEU A 161 -5.70 27.57 12.81
C LEU A 161 -4.93 27.69 14.13
N THR A 162 -3.66 27.31 14.11
CA THR A 162 -2.77 27.53 15.27
C THR A 162 -2.37 29.01 15.30
N ALA A 163 -2.45 29.66 16.46
CA ALA A 163 -2.05 31.06 16.59
C ALA A 163 -0.52 31.20 16.58
N GLY A 164 -0.02 32.26 15.95
CA GLY A 164 1.41 32.55 15.89
C GLY A 164 2.16 31.78 14.81
N ARG A 165 3.45 32.11 14.68
CA ARG A 165 4.47 31.37 13.92
C ARG A 165 4.77 30.00 14.57
N PRO A 166 5.09 28.95 13.79
CA PRO A 166 5.56 27.69 14.39
C PRO A 166 6.93 27.92 15.06
N GLU A 167 7.09 27.52 16.32
CA GLU A 167 8.36 27.69 17.05
C GLU A 167 9.49 26.82 16.49
N VAL A 168 9.15 25.58 16.12
CA VAL A 168 10.06 24.59 15.53
C VAL A 168 9.32 23.90 14.39
N SER A 169 9.99 23.72 13.25
CA SER A 169 9.41 22.97 12.14
C SER A 169 9.25 21.49 12.51
N ARG A 170 8.09 20.92 12.18
CA ARG A 170 7.78 19.51 12.38
C ARG A 170 8.22 18.62 11.23
N VAL A 171 8.83 19.16 10.18
CA VAL A 171 9.16 18.42 8.96
C VAL A 171 9.98 17.17 9.26
N GLY A 172 9.49 16.02 8.77
CA GLY A 172 10.13 14.72 8.96
C GLY A 172 9.90 14.07 10.34
N THR A 173 9.02 14.64 11.18
CA THR A 173 8.69 14.05 12.49
C THR A 173 7.59 12.98 12.42
N TRP A 174 6.91 12.82 11.28
CA TRP A 174 5.87 11.79 11.13
C TRP A 174 6.47 10.37 11.22
N LEU A 175 6.12 9.67 12.30
CA LEU A 175 6.71 8.37 12.66
C LEU A 175 6.50 7.27 11.62
N GLY A 176 5.45 7.38 10.79
CA GLY A 176 5.16 6.41 9.72
C GLY A 176 6.22 6.41 8.61
N ALA A 177 6.98 7.50 8.44
CA ALA A 177 7.99 7.59 7.41
C ALA A 177 9.30 6.89 7.77
N ALA A 178 9.54 6.65 9.06
CA ALA A 178 10.81 6.13 9.55
C ALA A 178 11.11 4.75 8.93
N ARG A 179 12.30 4.60 8.35
CA ARG A 179 12.86 3.30 8.01
C ARG A 179 13.17 2.54 9.29
N ARG A 180 12.65 1.32 9.40
CA ARG A 180 12.89 0.46 10.56
C ARG A 180 13.32 -0.91 10.07
N ASP A 181 14.51 -1.33 10.43
CA ASP A 181 15.00 -2.66 10.10
C ASP A 181 14.29 -3.74 10.92
N CYS A 182 14.50 -4.98 10.51
CA CYS A 182 14.02 -6.15 11.24
C CYS A 182 14.72 -6.26 12.60
N SER A 183 14.03 -6.84 13.58
CA SER A 183 14.57 -7.00 14.94
C SER A 183 15.60 -8.12 15.06
N SER A 184 15.80 -8.89 13.99
CA SER A 184 16.77 -9.99 13.93
C SER A 184 17.33 -10.16 12.51
N PRO A 185 18.50 -10.81 12.37
CA PRO A 185 19.05 -11.14 11.06
C PRO A 185 18.10 -12.02 10.25
N ALA A 186 18.10 -11.84 8.94
CA ALA A 186 17.29 -12.64 8.04
C ALA A 186 17.68 -14.14 8.11
N PRO A 187 16.70 -15.04 8.24
CA PRO A 187 16.92 -16.48 8.08
C PRO A 187 17.50 -16.82 6.70
N THR A 188 18.17 -17.97 6.57
CA THR A 188 18.72 -18.42 5.28
C THR A 188 17.63 -18.48 4.21
N GLY A 189 17.88 -17.81 3.08
CA GLY A 189 16.95 -17.74 1.95
C GLY A 189 15.88 -16.64 2.07
N GLU A 190 15.85 -15.91 3.18
CA GLU A 190 14.99 -14.75 3.41
C GLU A 190 15.84 -13.47 3.42
N VAL A 191 15.20 -12.33 3.17
CA VAL A 191 15.80 -11.00 3.21
C VAL A 191 14.99 -10.13 4.18
N CYS A 192 15.68 -9.37 5.02
CA CYS A 192 15.01 -8.36 5.84
C CYS A 192 14.56 -7.21 4.95
N VAL A 193 13.26 -6.94 4.95
CA VAL A 193 12.67 -5.77 4.32
C VAL A 193 12.43 -4.72 5.40
N PRO A 194 13.13 -3.57 5.36
CA PRO A 194 12.89 -2.53 6.33
C PRO A 194 11.49 -1.94 6.12
N GLY A 195 10.80 -1.67 7.23
CA GLY A 195 9.52 -0.97 7.19
C GLY A 195 9.66 0.48 6.72
N GLY A 196 8.53 1.17 6.65
CA GLY A 196 8.43 2.59 6.33
C GLY A 196 7.27 2.89 5.40
N ALA A 197 7.11 4.17 5.09
CA ALA A 197 6.04 4.65 4.23
C ALA A 197 6.44 4.68 2.75
N PHE A 198 5.47 4.42 1.89
CA PHE A 198 5.56 4.65 0.45
C PHE A 198 4.18 4.95 -0.13
N TRP A 199 4.16 5.55 -1.32
CA TRP A 199 2.95 5.66 -2.12
C TRP A 199 2.74 4.37 -2.92
N MET A 200 1.69 3.64 -2.57
CA MET A 200 1.24 2.46 -3.30
C MET A 200 0.29 2.90 -4.42
N GLY A 201 0.42 2.31 -5.59
CA GLY A 201 -0.22 2.73 -6.83
C GLY A 201 0.47 3.92 -7.49
N ARG A 202 0.26 4.08 -8.80
CA ARG A 202 0.89 5.14 -9.60
C ARG A 202 -0.14 5.85 -10.47
N PRO A 203 -0.51 7.10 -10.14
CA PRO A 203 -1.45 7.87 -10.94
C PRO A 203 -1.04 8.01 -12.40
N GLY A 204 -2.00 7.81 -13.31
CA GLY A 204 -1.78 7.89 -14.76
C GLY A 204 -1.16 6.63 -15.39
N GLU A 205 -0.73 5.64 -14.59
CA GLU A 205 -0.30 4.34 -15.11
C GLU A 205 -1.50 3.45 -15.38
N ARG A 206 -1.90 3.35 -16.65
CA ARG A 206 -2.96 2.45 -17.11
C ARG A 206 -2.35 1.26 -17.85
N ALA A 207 -2.51 0.06 -17.29
CA ALA A 207 -2.25 -1.18 -18.01
C ALA A 207 -3.50 -1.57 -18.83
N PRO A 208 -3.42 -1.66 -20.17
CA PRO A 208 -4.60 -1.76 -21.05
C PRO A 208 -5.41 -3.06 -20.96
N ILE A 209 -4.92 -4.06 -20.21
CA ILE A 209 -5.53 -5.39 -20.04
C ILE A 209 -5.85 -5.72 -18.57
N LEU A 210 -5.57 -4.78 -17.65
CA LEU A 210 -5.84 -4.93 -16.23
C LEU A 210 -6.87 -3.89 -15.83
N GLU A 211 -7.73 -4.24 -14.86
CA GLU A 211 -8.70 -3.32 -14.29
C GLU A 211 -7.99 -2.04 -13.84
N HIS A 212 -8.54 -0.86 -14.16
CA HIS A 212 -8.05 0.48 -13.74
C HIS A 212 -8.01 0.59 -12.21
N THR A 213 -7.03 -0.08 -11.60
CA THR A 213 -6.98 -0.36 -10.15
C THR A 213 -5.58 -0.19 -9.59
N ALA A 214 -4.67 0.37 -10.40
CA ALA A 214 -3.32 0.78 -10.03
C ALA A 214 -3.10 2.30 -10.19
N ASP A 215 -4.08 3.05 -10.70
CA ASP A 215 -3.96 4.45 -11.12
C ASP A 215 -4.35 5.50 -10.06
N LEU A 216 -4.40 5.10 -8.78
CA LEU A 216 -4.52 5.99 -7.64
C LEU A 216 -3.37 5.71 -6.69
N ALA A 217 -2.78 6.78 -6.16
CA ALA A 217 -1.80 6.69 -5.09
C ALA A 217 -2.53 6.66 -3.74
N ARG A 218 -2.05 5.79 -2.85
CA ARG A 218 -2.47 5.67 -1.45
C ARG A 218 -1.25 5.58 -0.55
N LEU A 219 -1.25 6.32 0.55
CA LEU A 219 -0.14 6.33 1.48
C LEU A 219 -0.19 5.06 2.33
N VAL A 220 0.83 4.23 2.23
CA VAL A 220 0.92 2.96 2.95
C VAL A 220 2.16 2.96 3.83
N VAL A 221 2.02 2.46 5.05
CA VAL A 221 3.11 2.18 5.99
C VAL A 221 3.19 0.67 6.13
N VAL A 222 4.34 0.10 5.79
CA VAL A 222 4.62 -1.33 5.94
C VAL A 222 5.55 -1.52 7.13
N SER A 223 5.23 -2.45 8.01
CA SER A 223 6.11 -2.88 9.09
C SER A 223 7.30 -3.68 8.54
N PRO A 224 8.46 -3.66 9.22
CA PRO A 224 9.55 -4.58 8.86
C PRO A 224 9.04 -6.02 8.80
N HIS A 225 9.58 -6.79 7.86
CA HIS A 225 9.21 -8.20 7.67
C HIS A 225 10.34 -8.91 6.93
N PHE A 226 10.27 -10.24 6.89
CA PHE A 226 11.16 -11.04 6.07
C PHE A 226 10.40 -11.51 4.82
N LEU A 227 11.09 -11.52 3.69
CA LEU A 227 10.56 -12.01 2.43
C LEU A 227 11.55 -13.00 1.83
N ASP A 228 11.04 -14.06 1.19
CA ASP A 228 11.90 -14.98 0.44
C ASP A 228 12.67 -14.21 -0.64
N ALA A 229 13.98 -14.48 -0.72
CA ALA A 229 14.89 -13.82 -1.66
C ALA A 229 14.45 -13.99 -3.11
N ASP A 230 13.92 -15.17 -3.41
CA ASP A 230 13.60 -15.65 -4.74
C ASP A 230 12.18 -16.25 -4.74
N GLU A 231 11.59 -16.39 -5.92
CA GLU A 231 10.35 -17.14 -6.11
C GLU A 231 10.52 -18.60 -5.65
N ALA A 232 9.48 -19.20 -5.08
CA ALA A 232 9.53 -20.59 -4.64
C ALA A 232 9.77 -21.51 -5.85
N THR A 233 10.79 -22.37 -5.77
CA THR A 233 11.19 -23.20 -6.90
C THR A 233 10.51 -24.57 -6.89
N VAL A 234 10.56 -25.28 -8.04
CA VAL A 234 10.14 -26.69 -8.11
C VAL A 234 10.87 -27.53 -7.06
N GLY A 235 12.16 -27.27 -6.86
CA GLY A 235 12.96 -27.97 -5.86
C GLY A 235 12.48 -27.76 -4.43
N ASP A 236 12.00 -26.56 -4.10
CA ASP A 236 11.49 -26.20 -2.78
C ASP A 236 10.14 -26.86 -2.47
N VAL A 237 9.23 -26.86 -3.46
CA VAL A 237 7.87 -27.41 -3.32
C VAL A 237 7.83 -28.93 -3.46
N ARG A 238 8.84 -29.54 -4.08
CA ARG A 238 8.89 -30.98 -4.22
C ARG A 238 8.97 -31.68 -2.85
N GLY A 239 8.15 -32.72 -2.68
CA GLY A 239 8.03 -33.46 -1.43
C GLY A 239 7.00 -32.88 -0.46
N PHE A 240 6.53 -31.64 -0.69
CA PHE A 240 5.31 -31.12 -0.06
C PHE A 240 4.06 -31.84 -0.59
N GLU A 241 4.15 -32.46 -1.76
CA GLU A 241 3.10 -33.08 -2.59
C GLU A 241 2.29 -34.22 -1.95
N LYS A 242 2.67 -34.75 -0.76
CA LYS A 242 2.01 -35.90 -0.13
C LYS A 242 0.57 -35.64 0.35
N SER A 243 -0.02 -34.47 0.08
CA SER A 243 -1.37 -34.11 0.55
C SER A 243 -2.35 -33.63 -0.54
N GLU A 244 -2.30 -34.19 -1.77
CA GLU A 244 -3.26 -33.87 -2.85
C GLU A 244 -3.29 -32.37 -3.23
N ILE A 245 -2.12 -31.75 -3.36
CA ILE A 245 -2.00 -30.29 -3.38
C ILE A 245 -2.05 -29.76 -4.82
N GLY A 246 -2.81 -28.68 -5.04
CA GLY A 246 -3.06 -28.02 -6.33
C GLY A 246 -1.86 -27.38 -7.04
N PHE A 247 -0.76 -28.13 -7.21
CA PHE A 247 0.30 -27.89 -8.17
C PHE A 247 0.06 -28.80 -9.38
N ILE A 248 -0.16 -28.20 -10.55
CA ILE A 248 -0.43 -28.98 -11.75
C ILE A 248 0.90 -29.46 -12.37
N PRO A 249 1.10 -30.78 -12.57
CA PRO A 249 2.34 -31.29 -13.13
C PRO A 249 2.55 -30.82 -14.57
N TRP A 250 3.82 -30.65 -14.93
CA TRP A 250 4.21 -30.48 -16.32
C TRP A 250 3.76 -31.67 -17.17
N SER A 251 3.22 -31.39 -18.36
CA SER A 251 2.77 -32.39 -19.32
C SER A 251 3.88 -33.27 -19.92
N GLN A 252 5.15 -32.96 -19.61
CA GLN A 252 6.33 -33.57 -20.22
C GLN A 252 6.51 -33.26 -21.71
N LYS A 253 5.78 -32.26 -22.21
CA LYS A 253 5.86 -31.78 -23.60
C LYS A 253 6.30 -30.33 -23.64
N THR A 254 7.05 -30.00 -24.69
CA THR A 254 7.47 -28.62 -25.02
C THR A 254 6.80 -28.14 -26.30
N THR A 255 5.73 -28.82 -26.74
CA THR A 255 4.97 -28.47 -27.94
C THR A 255 4.21 -27.15 -27.80
N GLY A 256 3.98 -26.70 -26.56
CA GLY A 256 3.15 -25.55 -26.25
C GLY A 256 1.68 -25.79 -26.62
N ALA A 257 1.26 -27.02 -26.90
CA ALA A 257 -0.08 -27.35 -27.40
C ALA A 257 -1.16 -27.24 -26.32
N SER A 258 -0.76 -27.28 -25.05
CA SER A 258 -1.65 -27.19 -23.90
C SER A 258 -1.08 -26.26 -22.83
N ARG A 259 -1.95 -25.78 -21.93
CA ARG A 259 -1.53 -24.98 -20.77
C ARG A 259 -0.47 -25.70 -19.92
N SER A 260 -0.62 -27.01 -19.72
CA SER A 260 0.29 -27.80 -18.88
C SER A 260 1.66 -28.07 -19.50
N ASP A 261 1.87 -27.77 -20.79
CA ASP A 261 3.19 -27.77 -21.42
C ASP A 261 4.10 -26.68 -20.81
N TYR A 262 3.50 -25.63 -20.23
CA TYR A 262 4.19 -24.50 -19.60
C TYR A 262 4.30 -24.59 -18.08
N CYS A 263 3.71 -25.62 -17.44
CA CYS A 263 3.89 -25.85 -16.01
C CYS A 263 5.30 -26.36 -15.72
N SER A 264 5.85 -26.02 -14.55
CA SER A 264 7.24 -26.31 -14.16
C SER A 264 7.35 -27.56 -13.29
N PHE A 265 6.33 -27.86 -12.48
CA PHE A 265 6.38 -28.88 -11.44
C PHE A 265 6.66 -30.30 -11.96
N THR A 266 7.59 -31.00 -11.30
CA THR A 266 7.91 -32.42 -11.52
C THR A 266 8.05 -33.15 -10.18
N ALA A 267 7.43 -34.33 -10.07
CA ALA A 267 7.48 -35.15 -8.85
C ALA A 267 8.89 -35.73 -8.58
N THR A 268 9.68 -35.94 -9.64
CA THR A 268 11.05 -36.46 -9.54
C THR A 268 12.08 -35.35 -9.77
N PRO A 269 13.26 -35.45 -9.15
CA PRO A 269 14.36 -34.55 -9.46
C PRO A 269 14.80 -34.56 -10.92
N GLY A 270 15.10 -33.38 -11.45
CA GLY A 270 15.49 -33.23 -12.85
C GLY A 270 16.08 -31.87 -13.21
N SER A 271 15.89 -31.44 -14.46
CA SER A 271 16.44 -30.17 -14.96
C SER A 271 15.60 -28.94 -14.59
N ARG A 272 14.48 -29.12 -13.90
CA ARG A 272 13.47 -28.08 -13.63
C ARG A 272 13.49 -27.55 -12.20
N GLU A 273 14.40 -28.06 -11.37
CA GLU A 273 14.52 -27.73 -9.95
C GLU A 273 14.53 -26.24 -9.68
N ALA A 274 15.30 -25.51 -10.47
CA ALA A 274 15.52 -24.09 -10.28
C ALA A 274 14.44 -23.23 -10.96
N LEU A 275 13.47 -23.81 -11.67
CA LEU A 275 12.35 -23.03 -12.20
C LEU A 275 11.41 -22.62 -11.07
N PRO A 276 10.79 -21.44 -11.14
CA PRO A 276 9.72 -21.10 -10.22
C PRO A 276 8.58 -22.11 -10.35
N ALA A 277 8.02 -22.52 -9.21
CA ALA A 277 6.83 -23.34 -9.15
C ALA A 277 5.63 -22.50 -9.63
N ASN A 278 5.12 -22.82 -10.82
CA ASN A 278 3.95 -22.18 -11.42
C ASN A 278 2.79 -23.18 -11.55
N CYS A 279 1.68 -22.77 -12.16
CA CYS A 279 0.47 -23.59 -12.26
C CYS A 279 0.01 -24.10 -10.89
N THR A 280 0.01 -23.20 -9.91
CA THR A 280 -0.35 -23.51 -8.52
C THR A 280 -1.56 -22.71 -8.10
N LEU A 281 -2.48 -23.37 -7.38
CA LEU A 281 -3.59 -22.70 -6.73
C LEU A 281 -3.07 -21.81 -5.60
N TRP A 282 -3.74 -20.70 -5.35
CA TRP A 282 -3.42 -19.84 -4.22
C TRP A 282 -3.44 -20.58 -2.87
N THR A 283 -4.39 -21.50 -2.69
CA THR A 283 -4.51 -22.31 -1.48
C THR A 283 -3.29 -23.24 -1.30
N ALA A 284 -2.77 -23.78 -2.40
CA ALA A 284 -1.56 -24.61 -2.40
C ALA A 284 -0.31 -23.79 -2.04
N ALA A 285 -0.13 -22.64 -2.69
CA ALA A 285 0.95 -21.69 -2.41
C ALA A 285 0.94 -21.22 -0.95
N ARG A 286 -0.23 -20.81 -0.44
CA ARG A 286 -0.39 -20.40 0.95
C ARG A 286 -0.11 -21.53 1.93
N HIS A 287 -0.64 -22.73 1.70
CA HIS A 287 -0.39 -23.89 2.57
C HIS A 287 1.10 -24.23 2.64
N PHE A 288 1.80 -24.13 1.51
CA PHE A 288 3.26 -24.27 1.47
C PHE A 288 3.96 -23.25 2.36
N CYS A 289 3.61 -21.96 2.28
CA CYS A 289 4.20 -20.93 3.13
C CYS A 289 3.91 -21.17 4.61
N LEU A 290 2.65 -21.50 4.96
CA LEU A 290 2.24 -21.82 6.33
C LEU A 290 3.02 -23.00 6.91
N SER A 291 3.28 -24.05 6.12
CA SER A 291 4.08 -25.20 6.55
C SER A 291 5.53 -24.85 6.95
N ARG A 292 6.02 -23.68 6.53
CA ARG A 292 7.35 -23.13 6.84
C ARG A 292 7.32 -22.04 7.90
N GLY A 293 6.17 -21.85 8.58
CA GLY A 293 5.99 -20.75 9.53
C GLY A 293 6.05 -19.38 8.86
N LYS A 294 5.55 -19.28 7.62
CA LYS A 294 5.44 -18.08 6.80
C LYS A 294 3.98 -17.93 6.34
N ASP A 295 3.65 -16.91 5.56
CA ASP A 295 2.42 -16.80 4.77
C ASP A 295 2.77 -16.24 3.38
N LEU A 296 1.80 -15.98 2.51
CA LEU A 296 2.02 -15.18 1.30
C LEU A 296 2.27 -13.71 1.67
N PRO A 297 3.05 -12.94 0.88
CA PRO A 297 3.16 -11.50 1.07
C PRO A 297 1.81 -10.82 0.85
N THR A 298 1.52 -9.76 1.59
CA THR A 298 0.42 -8.87 1.22
C THR A 298 0.76 -8.11 -0.06
N GLU A 299 -0.26 -7.60 -0.72
CA GLU A 299 -0.11 -6.79 -1.91
C GLU A 299 0.76 -5.54 -1.66
N ALA A 300 0.59 -4.94 -0.47
CA ALA A 300 1.39 -3.81 -0.02
C ALA A 300 2.84 -4.18 0.24
N GLN A 301 3.10 -5.34 0.87
CA GLN A 301 4.47 -5.84 1.06
C GLN A 301 5.17 -6.09 -0.27
N PHE A 302 4.48 -6.71 -1.23
CA PHE A 302 5.04 -6.96 -2.55
C PHE A 302 5.35 -5.66 -3.30
N GLU A 303 4.40 -4.72 -3.36
CA GLU A 303 4.62 -3.46 -4.07
C GLU A 303 5.72 -2.61 -3.41
N HIS A 304 5.82 -2.65 -2.09
CA HIS A 304 6.86 -1.95 -1.34
C HIS A 304 8.25 -2.34 -1.87
N VAL A 305 8.55 -3.63 -1.99
CA VAL A 305 9.84 -4.10 -2.52
C VAL A 305 9.95 -3.91 -4.04
N ALA A 306 8.90 -4.18 -4.80
CA ALA A 306 8.93 -4.04 -6.26
C ALA A 306 9.11 -2.57 -6.71
N SER A 307 8.68 -1.62 -5.88
CA SER A 307 8.86 -0.17 -6.09
C SER A 307 10.17 0.37 -5.46
N ALA A 308 11.12 -0.52 -5.16
CA ALA A 308 12.41 -0.23 -4.54
C ALA A 308 12.28 0.53 -3.21
N LEU A 309 11.23 0.23 -2.45
CA LEU A 309 10.84 0.85 -1.20
C LEU A 309 10.48 2.34 -1.29
N VAL A 310 10.53 2.93 -2.49
CA VAL A 310 10.45 4.38 -2.74
C VAL A 310 9.51 4.73 -3.90
N SER A 311 8.44 3.96 -4.10
CA SER A 311 7.41 4.23 -5.11
C SER A 311 7.94 4.36 -6.55
N ARG A 312 9.06 3.70 -6.87
CA ARG A 312 9.58 3.63 -8.25
C ARG A 312 8.65 2.83 -9.14
N ARG A 313 8.75 3.08 -10.45
CA ARG A 313 7.98 2.35 -11.45
C ARG A 313 8.37 0.89 -11.54
N PHE A 314 9.67 0.63 -11.56
CA PHE A 314 10.27 -0.70 -11.60
C PHE A 314 11.36 -0.79 -10.52
N PRO A 315 11.80 -1.99 -10.13
CA PRO A 315 12.92 -2.15 -9.19
C PRO A 315 14.16 -1.36 -9.61
N TRP A 316 14.40 -1.25 -10.93
CA TRP A 316 15.55 -0.58 -11.52
C TRP A 316 15.38 0.92 -11.81
N GLY A 317 14.17 1.49 -11.66
CA GLY A 317 13.91 2.90 -12.01
C GLY A 317 12.66 3.10 -12.86
N ASP A 318 12.64 4.19 -13.62
CA ASP A 318 11.50 4.58 -14.46
C ASP A 318 11.68 4.23 -15.95
N ASP A 319 12.87 3.76 -16.34
CA ASP A 319 13.17 3.35 -17.72
C ASP A 319 12.25 2.21 -18.16
N PRO A 320 11.65 2.28 -19.36
CA PRO A 320 10.89 1.16 -19.91
C PRO A 320 11.74 -0.12 -19.96
N PRO A 321 11.14 -1.29 -19.68
CA PRO A 321 11.88 -2.55 -19.67
C PRO A 321 12.45 -2.86 -21.06
N ALA A 322 13.73 -3.19 -21.09
CA ALA A 322 14.38 -3.92 -22.16
C ALA A 322 14.28 -5.43 -21.90
N CYS A 323 14.52 -6.24 -22.94
CA CYS A 323 14.40 -7.70 -22.85
C CYS A 323 15.39 -8.39 -21.90
N ASP A 324 16.48 -7.70 -21.52
CA ASP A 324 17.50 -8.23 -20.61
C ASP A 324 17.35 -7.67 -19.18
N ASP A 325 16.38 -6.76 -18.96
CA ASP A 325 16.14 -6.17 -17.63
C ASP A 325 15.41 -7.12 -16.68
N ALA A 326 14.59 -8.00 -17.25
CA ALA A 326 13.73 -8.94 -16.54
C ALA A 326 13.30 -10.07 -17.49
N VAL A 327 12.60 -11.08 -16.96
CA VAL A 327 11.99 -12.15 -17.77
C VAL A 327 10.56 -11.78 -18.17
N TRP A 328 10.35 -11.33 -19.41
CA TRP A 328 9.04 -10.89 -19.90
C TRP A 328 8.91 -10.94 -21.42
N GLY A 329 7.69 -10.85 -21.95
CA GLY A 329 7.47 -10.79 -23.40
C GLY A 329 7.90 -12.05 -24.16
N ARG A 330 7.80 -13.21 -23.51
CA ARG A 330 8.21 -14.54 -23.99
C ARG A 330 7.02 -15.46 -24.32
N GLY A 331 5.84 -14.88 -24.58
CA GLY A 331 4.66 -15.62 -25.06
C GLY A 331 4.75 -16.03 -26.54
N GLY A 332 3.60 -16.22 -27.18
CA GLY A 332 3.52 -16.29 -28.65
C GLY A 332 3.78 -17.67 -29.26
N ASP A 333 3.62 -18.75 -28.49
CA ASP A 333 3.71 -20.14 -28.97
C ASP A 333 2.46 -20.96 -28.66
N GLY A 334 2.06 -21.81 -29.61
CA GLY A 334 1.03 -22.83 -29.41
C GLY A 334 -0.25 -22.26 -28.76
N TYR A 335 -0.60 -22.76 -27.59
CA TYR A 335 -1.70 -22.32 -26.73
C TYR A 335 -1.68 -20.81 -26.43
N LEU A 336 -0.50 -20.18 -26.44
CA LEU A 336 -0.27 -18.76 -26.18
C LEU A 336 0.09 -17.97 -27.45
N ALA A 337 -0.11 -18.53 -28.65
CA ALA A 337 0.16 -17.87 -29.93
C ALA A 337 -0.48 -16.48 -30.10
N PRO A 338 -1.68 -16.19 -29.55
CA PRO A 338 -2.27 -14.85 -29.67
C PRO A 338 -1.55 -13.74 -28.89
N ILE A 339 -0.58 -14.06 -28.04
CA ILE A 339 0.06 -13.10 -27.13
C ILE A 339 1.34 -12.55 -27.75
N VAL A 340 1.46 -11.21 -27.79
CA VAL A 340 2.62 -10.51 -28.35
C VAL A 340 3.88 -10.83 -27.56
N ALA A 341 4.92 -11.30 -28.25
CA ALA A 341 6.16 -11.81 -27.67
C ALA A 341 7.39 -10.99 -28.11
N PRO A 342 7.54 -9.73 -27.64
CA PRO A 342 8.56 -8.81 -28.15
C PRO A 342 9.99 -9.26 -27.86
N CYS A 343 10.21 -10.10 -26.84
CA CYS A 343 11.54 -10.51 -26.39
C CYS A 343 11.93 -11.93 -26.84
N ARG A 344 10.96 -12.72 -27.28
CA ARG A 344 11.18 -14.09 -27.76
C ARG A 344 12.14 -14.21 -28.94
N ALA A 345 12.07 -13.28 -29.91
CA ALA A 345 12.95 -13.28 -31.09
C ALA A 345 14.44 -13.06 -30.75
N ARG A 346 14.77 -12.63 -29.53
CA ARG A 346 16.16 -12.45 -29.05
C ARG A 346 16.76 -13.72 -28.44
N GLY A 347 16.25 -14.90 -28.80
CA GLY A 347 16.80 -16.20 -28.37
C GLY A 347 16.24 -16.75 -27.06
N GLN A 348 15.15 -16.17 -26.54
CA GLN A 348 14.53 -16.60 -25.28
C GLN A 348 13.38 -17.59 -25.57
N ALA A 349 13.46 -18.82 -25.03
CA ALA A 349 12.38 -19.81 -25.16
C ALA A 349 11.08 -19.34 -24.47
N SER A 350 9.92 -19.88 -24.82
CA SER A 350 8.67 -19.56 -24.10
C SER A 350 8.67 -20.18 -22.70
N GLY A 351 8.07 -19.51 -21.72
CA GLY A 351 7.99 -19.97 -20.33
C GLY A 351 8.88 -19.19 -19.35
N PRO A 352 8.84 -19.54 -18.05
CA PRO A 352 9.70 -18.95 -17.05
C PRO A 352 11.16 -19.35 -17.26
N GLU A 353 12.07 -18.55 -16.72
CA GLU A 353 13.46 -18.92 -16.54
C GLU A 353 13.68 -19.37 -15.10
N CYS A 354 14.87 -19.94 -14.81
CA CYS A 354 15.18 -20.30 -13.44
C CYS A 354 15.12 -19.07 -12.52
N ALA A 355 14.74 -19.29 -11.27
CA ALA A 355 14.64 -18.29 -10.22
C ALA A 355 15.94 -18.21 -9.40
N GLY A 356 16.27 -17.01 -8.97
CA GLY A 356 17.27 -16.77 -7.94
C GLY A 356 18.74 -16.90 -8.33
N ALA A 357 19.60 -16.92 -7.31
CA ALA A 357 21.07 -16.85 -7.48
C ALA A 357 21.68 -18.04 -8.23
N ALA A 358 20.97 -19.17 -8.30
CA ALA A 358 21.41 -20.37 -9.03
C ALA A 358 21.43 -20.14 -10.56
N CYS A 359 20.85 -19.04 -11.04
CA CYS A 359 20.80 -18.68 -12.44
C CYS A 359 22.00 -17.82 -12.83
N ALA A 360 22.97 -18.43 -13.51
CA ALA A 360 24.20 -17.79 -13.99
C ALA A 360 24.01 -16.65 -15.02
N ALA A 361 22.78 -16.23 -15.30
CA ALA A 361 22.43 -15.11 -16.19
C ALA A 361 22.00 -13.82 -15.45
N SER A 362 22.15 -13.75 -14.12
CA SER A 362 21.60 -12.72 -13.22
C SER A 362 22.18 -11.28 -13.36
N ARG A 363 22.35 -10.77 -14.58
CA ARG A 363 22.56 -9.32 -14.84
C ARG A 363 21.25 -8.54 -14.97
N ARG A 364 20.13 -9.19 -14.70
CA ARG A 364 18.81 -8.57 -14.76
C ARG A 364 18.71 -7.47 -13.70
N ARG A 365 17.98 -6.42 -14.02
CA ARG A 365 17.81 -5.25 -13.14
C ARG A 365 16.59 -5.39 -12.22
N ASP A 366 15.79 -6.45 -12.38
CA ASP A 366 14.62 -6.83 -11.57
C ASP A 366 14.97 -7.37 -10.17
N SER A 367 15.90 -6.70 -9.50
CA SER A 367 16.34 -7.04 -8.15
C SER A 367 16.42 -5.82 -7.24
N LEU A 368 16.28 -6.06 -5.95
CA LEU A 368 16.44 -5.07 -4.89
C LEU A 368 17.49 -5.57 -3.88
N PRO A 369 18.72 -5.03 -3.92
CA PRO A 369 19.70 -5.31 -2.89
C PRO A 369 19.32 -4.59 -1.59
N LEU A 370 19.32 -5.33 -0.48
CA LEU A 370 19.08 -4.85 0.87
C LEU A 370 20.20 -5.32 1.80
N GLU A 371 20.20 -4.83 3.03
CA GLU A 371 21.14 -5.37 4.03
C GLU A 371 20.85 -6.86 4.27
N GLY A 372 21.90 -7.68 4.15
CA GLY A 372 21.81 -9.12 4.38
C GLY A 372 21.26 -9.97 3.23
N GLY A 373 20.87 -9.38 2.09
CA GLY A 373 20.39 -10.18 0.96
C GLY A 373 19.96 -9.38 -0.28
N VAL A 374 19.45 -10.10 -1.28
CA VAL A 374 18.94 -9.52 -2.53
C VAL A 374 17.62 -10.17 -2.84
N LEU A 375 16.57 -9.37 -2.97
CA LEU A 375 15.29 -9.82 -3.53
C LEU A 375 15.41 -9.81 -5.05
N ARG A 376 15.00 -10.88 -5.73
CA ARG A 376 15.11 -11.02 -7.19
C ARG A 376 13.77 -11.34 -7.84
N ASP A 377 13.74 -11.19 -9.15
CA ASP A 377 12.61 -11.51 -10.02
C ASP A 377 11.32 -10.77 -9.55
N LEU A 378 11.46 -9.51 -9.10
CA LEU A 378 10.34 -8.71 -8.58
C LEU A 378 9.41 -8.13 -9.67
N ALA A 379 9.85 -8.23 -10.93
CA ALA A 379 9.18 -7.61 -12.08
C ALA A 379 9.28 -8.50 -13.33
N GLY A 380 8.54 -9.61 -13.36
CA GLY A 380 8.59 -10.59 -14.44
C GLY A 380 8.79 -11.99 -13.89
N ASN A 381 9.34 -12.88 -14.71
CA ASN A 381 9.42 -14.32 -14.46
C ASN A 381 8.04 -14.92 -14.17
N VAL A 382 7.59 -15.09 -12.92
CA VAL A 382 6.19 -15.40 -12.67
C VAL A 382 5.52 -14.26 -11.91
N SER A 383 4.26 -13.99 -12.27
CA SER A 383 3.43 -13.18 -11.40
C SER A 383 3.24 -13.94 -10.08
N GLU A 384 3.03 -13.23 -8.99
CA GLU A 384 3.02 -13.85 -7.67
C GLU A 384 1.68 -13.69 -6.96
N TRP A 385 1.18 -14.80 -6.41
CA TRP A 385 0.04 -14.79 -5.50
C TRP A 385 0.32 -13.90 -4.28
N ALA A 386 -0.57 -12.94 -4.02
CA ALA A 386 -0.59 -12.17 -2.79
C ALA A 386 -1.62 -12.75 -1.81
N LEU A 387 -1.44 -12.47 -0.51
CA LEU A 387 -2.38 -12.88 0.55
C LEU A 387 -3.77 -12.25 0.39
N ASP A 388 -3.82 -11.07 -0.21
CA ASP A 388 -5.02 -10.25 -0.36
C ASP A 388 -6.08 -10.88 -1.27
N ARG A 389 -7.33 -10.73 -0.88
CA ARG A 389 -8.44 -10.70 -1.84
C ARG A 389 -8.28 -9.46 -2.70
N PHE A 390 -8.52 -9.63 -4.00
CA PHE A 390 -8.49 -8.51 -4.90
C PHE A 390 -9.66 -7.56 -4.62
N SER A 391 -9.34 -6.30 -4.36
CA SER A 391 -10.30 -5.22 -4.18
C SER A 391 -9.95 -4.03 -5.07
N ARG A 392 -10.98 -3.44 -5.69
CA ARG A 392 -10.87 -2.24 -6.53
C ARG A 392 -10.66 -1.00 -5.66
N GLN A 393 -10.07 0.04 -6.23
CA GLN A 393 -9.64 1.19 -5.45
C GLN A 393 -10.80 2.00 -4.84
N ASP A 394 -12.00 1.90 -5.42
CA ASP A 394 -13.25 2.52 -4.95
C ASP A 394 -13.97 1.70 -3.86
N GLU A 395 -13.48 0.50 -3.53
CA GLU A 395 -14.09 -0.38 -2.55
C GLU A 395 -13.53 -0.20 -1.15
N ALA A 396 -14.25 -0.69 -0.14
CA ALA A 396 -14.00 -0.45 1.28
C ALA A 396 -12.57 -0.74 1.74
N CYS A 397 -11.88 -1.73 1.15
CA CYS A 397 -10.49 -1.98 1.51
C CYS A 397 -9.58 -0.78 1.21
N TRP A 398 -9.88 -0.01 0.15
CA TRP A 398 -9.02 1.04 -0.39
C TRP A 398 -9.63 2.46 -0.34
N SER A 399 -10.93 2.60 -0.08
CA SER A 399 -11.63 3.88 -0.10
C SER A 399 -11.57 4.70 1.19
N THR A 400 -11.23 4.08 2.34
CA THR A 400 -11.00 4.82 3.60
C THR A 400 -9.88 5.86 3.47
N PRO A 401 -10.09 7.12 3.89
CA PRO A 401 -9.04 8.11 4.00
C PRO A 401 -7.93 7.74 5.00
N GLY A 402 -6.81 8.45 4.93
CA GLY A 402 -5.69 8.36 5.84
C GLY A 402 -4.59 7.38 5.39
N PRO A 403 -3.42 7.43 6.07
CA PRO A 403 -2.37 6.43 5.87
C PRO A 403 -2.83 5.04 6.29
N ARG A 404 -2.45 4.03 5.50
CA ARG A 404 -2.82 2.64 5.75
C ARG A 404 -1.64 1.90 6.35
N ARG A 405 -1.79 1.33 7.54
CA ARG A 405 -0.73 0.57 8.22
C ARG A 405 -0.97 -0.92 7.97
N ASP A 406 0.03 -1.58 7.41
CA ASP A 406 0.02 -3.00 7.06
C ASP A 406 -1.30 -3.48 6.44
N PRO A 407 -1.79 -2.81 5.37
CA PRO A 407 -3.10 -3.13 4.83
C PRO A 407 -3.14 -4.57 4.29
N LEU A 408 -4.24 -5.25 4.60
CA LEU A 408 -4.58 -6.57 4.10
C LEU A 408 -6.06 -6.59 3.72
N CYS A 409 -6.36 -6.77 2.44
CA CYS A 409 -7.74 -6.92 1.97
C CYS A 409 -8.24 -8.35 2.21
N THR A 410 -9.03 -8.55 3.27
CA THR A 410 -9.67 -9.85 3.57
C THR A 410 -11.12 -9.93 3.10
N LEU A 411 -11.77 -8.78 2.92
CA LEU A 411 -13.13 -8.67 2.41
C LEU A 411 -13.14 -8.96 0.90
N ALA A 412 -14.12 -9.74 0.45
CA ALA A 412 -14.33 -9.90 -0.99
C ALA A 412 -14.78 -8.56 -1.57
N GLY A 413 -14.11 -8.11 -2.64
CA GLY A 413 -14.60 -7.00 -3.46
C GLY A 413 -15.96 -7.30 -4.07
N GLN A 414 -16.58 -6.31 -4.73
CA GLN A 414 -17.85 -6.56 -5.41
C GLN A 414 -17.63 -7.52 -6.60
N GLY A 415 -18.48 -8.55 -6.71
CA GLY A 415 -18.41 -9.55 -7.78
C GLY A 415 -17.87 -10.90 -7.31
N SER A 416 -17.38 -11.72 -8.25
CA SER A 416 -16.80 -13.03 -7.92
C SER A 416 -15.54 -12.88 -7.06
N PRO A 417 -15.35 -13.73 -6.03
CA PRO A 417 -14.17 -13.66 -5.20
C PRO A 417 -12.92 -13.93 -6.03
N ARG A 418 -12.04 -12.93 -6.09
CA ARG A 418 -10.74 -13.00 -6.76
C ARG A 418 -9.62 -12.70 -5.78
N LEU A 419 -8.43 -13.15 -6.14
CA LEU A 419 -7.20 -13.01 -5.36
C LEU A 419 -6.23 -12.10 -6.09
N ALA A 420 -5.49 -11.29 -5.34
CA ALA A 420 -4.54 -10.36 -5.91
C ALA A 420 -3.28 -11.09 -6.41
N VAL A 421 -2.79 -10.64 -7.55
CA VAL A 421 -1.59 -11.15 -8.22
C VAL A 421 -0.69 -9.98 -8.61
N ARG A 422 0.62 -10.07 -8.36
CA ARG A 422 1.58 -8.96 -8.53
C ARG A 422 2.81 -9.35 -9.37
N GLY A 423 3.67 -8.38 -9.69
CA GLY A 423 4.97 -8.58 -10.34
C GLY A 423 4.95 -8.64 -11.88
N GLY A 424 3.86 -9.11 -12.48
CA GLY A 424 3.88 -9.45 -13.90
C GLY A 424 4.74 -10.68 -14.17
N SER A 425 4.77 -11.17 -15.40
CA SER A 425 5.35 -12.48 -15.70
C SER A 425 6.12 -12.52 -17.03
N TRP A 426 6.73 -13.67 -17.30
CA TRP A 426 7.37 -14.03 -18.56
C TRP A 426 6.43 -13.86 -19.76
N LEU A 427 5.12 -14.01 -19.55
CA LEU A 427 4.09 -13.83 -20.58
C LEU A 427 3.76 -12.37 -20.85
N ALA A 428 3.99 -11.51 -19.85
CA ALA A 428 3.40 -10.20 -19.76
C ALA A 428 4.05 -9.17 -20.69
N SER A 429 3.34 -8.08 -20.95
CA SER A 429 3.90 -6.92 -21.65
C SER A 429 4.81 -6.12 -20.71
N GLY A 430 5.71 -5.30 -21.26
CA GLY A 430 6.57 -4.45 -20.43
C GLY A 430 5.80 -3.49 -19.53
N LYS A 431 4.58 -3.09 -19.91
CA LYS A 431 3.73 -2.21 -19.08
C LYS A 431 3.24 -2.88 -17.80
N THR A 432 3.02 -4.20 -17.84
CA THR A 432 2.49 -4.97 -16.71
C THR A 432 3.58 -5.41 -15.72
N LEU A 433 4.85 -5.06 -15.99
CA LEU A 433 5.97 -5.25 -15.06
C LEU A 433 6.10 -4.12 -14.04
N ALA A 434 5.33 -3.02 -14.19
CA ALA A 434 5.43 -1.92 -13.25
C ALA A 434 5.05 -2.40 -11.85
N ALA A 435 5.77 -1.93 -10.83
CA ALA A 435 5.56 -2.30 -9.43
C ALA A 435 4.09 -2.16 -9.02
N SER A 436 3.42 -1.10 -9.48
CA SER A 436 2.00 -0.81 -9.24
C SER A 436 1.02 -1.73 -9.99
N SER A 437 1.46 -2.54 -10.96
CA SER A 437 0.58 -3.36 -11.83
C SER A 437 -0.06 -4.53 -11.10
N ARG A 438 -1.38 -4.51 -10.94
CA ARG A 438 -2.14 -5.54 -10.21
C ARG A 438 -3.00 -6.35 -11.15
N ALA A 439 -3.02 -7.66 -10.95
CA ALA A 439 -3.96 -8.58 -11.59
C ALA A 439 -4.86 -9.24 -10.54
N ALA A 440 -5.96 -9.83 -11.02
CA ALA A 440 -6.97 -10.47 -10.20
C ALA A 440 -7.36 -11.80 -10.83
N GLU A 441 -7.25 -12.88 -10.09
CA GLU A 441 -7.52 -14.23 -10.59
C GLU A 441 -8.51 -14.98 -9.71
N GLY A 442 -9.21 -15.96 -10.31
CA GLY A 442 -10.18 -16.78 -9.60
C GLY A 442 -9.54 -17.67 -8.53
N LEU A 443 -10.33 -18.08 -7.53
CA LEU A 443 -9.87 -18.96 -6.44
C LEU A 443 -9.32 -20.31 -6.94
N ASP A 444 -9.85 -20.81 -8.06
CA ASP A 444 -9.48 -22.09 -8.66
C ASP A 444 -8.50 -21.95 -9.84
N ALA A 445 -7.93 -20.76 -10.04
CA ALA A 445 -7.00 -20.49 -11.14
C ALA A 445 -5.60 -21.07 -10.86
N TYR A 446 -5.00 -21.67 -11.90
CA TYR A 446 -3.65 -22.26 -11.86
C TYR A 446 -2.86 -21.87 -13.13
N GLU A 447 -2.66 -20.58 -13.34
CA GLU A 447 -2.08 -20.12 -14.60
C GLU A 447 -0.56 -20.43 -14.73
N PRO A 448 -0.06 -20.71 -15.94
CA PRO A 448 1.35 -21.08 -16.18
C PRO A 448 2.31 -19.91 -16.02
N PHE A 449 1.80 -18.73 -15.72
CA PHE A 449 2.55 -17.51 -15.49
C PHE A 449 2.41 -17.01 -14.05
N ILE A 450 1.76 -17.78 -13.16
CA ILE A 450 1.60 -17.43 -11.75
C ILE A 450 2.31 -18.46 -10.88
N GLY A 451 3.19 -17.96 -10.01
CA GLY A 451 3.81 -18.68 -8.90
C GLY A 451 3.65 -17.87 -7.61
N PHE A 452 4.65 -17.91 -6.73
CA PHE A 452 4.60 -17.21 -5.45
C PHE A 452 5.98 -17.17 -4.78
N ARG A 453 6.10 -16.30 -3.78
CA ARG A 453 7.12 -16.36 -2.73
C ARG A 453 6.45 -16.26 -1.36
N CYS A 454 7.17 -16.57 -0.28
CA CYS A 454 6.62 -16.47 1.07
C CYS A 454 7.17 -15.24 1.82
N ALA A 455 6.38 -14.76 2.79
CA ALA A 455 6.72 -13.68 3.71
C ALA A 455 6.55 -14.13 5.16
N ARG A 456 7.32 -13.53 6.08
CA ARG A 456 7.21 -13.74 7.52
C ARG A 456 7.19 -12.40 8.24
N GLY A 457 6.26 -12.23 9.18
CA GLY A 457 6.24 -11.03 10.02
C GLY A 457 7.51 -10.87 10.85
N ASN A 458 7.93 -9.63 11.10
CA ASN A 458 9.03 -9.30 12.00
C ASN A 458 8.57 -9.38 13.46
N ALA A 459 8.35 -10.59 13.95
CA ALA A 459 8.19 -10.80 15.38
C ALA A 459 9.58 -10.84 16.03
N GLU A 460 9.89 -9.91 16.93
CA GLU A 460 10.74 -10.28 18.08
C GLU A 460 10.15 -11.58 18.63
N ARG A 461 10.97 -12.61 18.90
CA ARG A 461 10.52 -13.90 19.45
C ARG A 461 9.30 -13.70 20.38
N CYS A 462 8.09 -13.87 19.86
CA CYS A 462 6.89 -13.96 20.66
C CYS A 462 7.21 -15.09 21.64
N GLY A 463 7.24 -14.79 22.93
CA GLY A 463 7.58 -15.77 23.96
C GLY A 463 6.84 -17.06 23.65
N LYS A 464 7.56 -18.17 23.58
CA LYS A 464 7.10 -19.48 23.13
C LYS A 464 5.73 -19.85 23.73
N LEU A 465 4.62 -19.45 23.11
CA LEU A 465 3.35 -20.13 23.31
C LEU A 465 3.49 -21.43 22.55
N LYS A 466 3.73 -22.51 23.29
CA LYS A 466 3.74 -23.85 22.72
C LYS A 466 2.37 -24.09 22.06
N PRO A 467 2.30 -24.62 20.83
CA PRO A 467 1.04 -25.10 20.30
C PRO A 467 0.47 -26.14 21.27
N GLY A 468 -0.62 -25.78 21.95
CA GLY A 468 -1.36 -26.64 22.87
C GLY A 468 -2.73 -26.94 22.27
N LEU A 469 -3.20 -28.19 22.39
CA LEU A 469 -4.60 -28.53 22.13
C LEU A 469 -5.46 -27.90 23.24
N TYR A 470 -6.38 -27.00 22.89
CA TYR A 470 -7.33 -26.42 23.85
C TYR A 470 -8.70 -27.08 23.69
N ALA A 471 -9.23 -27.66 24.77
CA ALA A 471 -10.55 -28.27 24.79
C ALA A 471 -11.56 -27.37 25.50
N GLY A 472 -12.52 -26.80 24.75
CA GLY A 472 -13.66 -26.07 25.30
C GLY A 472 -14.81 -27.01 25.66
N SER A 473 -15.57 -26.68 26.72
CA SER A 473 -16.84 -27.32 27.07
C SER A 473 -17.93 -26.26 27.01
N THR A 474 -19.02 -26.55 26.29
CA THR A 474 -20.25 -25.78 26.38
C THR A 474 -21.03 -26.24 27.61
N ARG A 475 -21.59 -25.32 28.40
CA ARG A 475 -22.57 -25.70 29.43
C ARG A 475 -23.91 -25.99 28.75
N GLY A 476 -24.16 -27.29 28.52
CA GLY A 476 -25.44 -27.82 28.03
C GLY A 476 -25.29 -28.67 26.77
N GLY A 477 -25.09 -29.99 26.96
CA GLY A 477 -25.16 -31.01 25.90
C GLY A 477 -23.84 -31.73 25.62
N ASP A 478 -23.87 -33.07 25.70
CA ASP A 478 -22.74 -34.02 25.65
C ASP A 478 -22.04 -34.17 24.27
N ALA A 479 -21.60 -33.09 23.64
CA ALA A 479 -20.74 -33.16 22.46
C ALA A 479 -19.53 -32.22 22.60
N GLY A 480 -18.39 -32.77 23.00
CA GLY A 480 -17.14 -32.02 23.09
C GLY A 480 -16.59 -31.69 21.71
N THR A 481 -16.47 -30.40 21.39
CA THR A 481 -15.78 -29.90 20.18
C THR A 481 -14.31 -29.62 20.51
N LEU A 482 -13.39 -30.20 19.74
CA LEU A 482 -11.96 -29.91 19.82
C LEU A 482 -11.64 -28.72 18.91
N LEU A 483 -11.11 -27.63 19.49
CA LEU A 483 -10.72 -26.42 18.75
C LEU A 483 -9.19 -26.28 18.79
N THR A 484 -8.53 -26.37 17.63
CA THR A 484 -7.09 -26.06 17.55
C THR A 484 -6.94 -24.58 17.16
N VAL A 485 -6.44 -23.78 18.08
CA VAL A 485 -6.27 -22.33 17.93
C VAL A 485 -4.78 -22.05 17.74
N GLY A 486 -4.38 -21.61 16.54
CA GLY A 486 -3.03 -21.11 16.28
C GLY A 486 -3.01 -19.59 16.37
N VAL A 487 -2.22 -19.04 17.29
CA VAL A 487 -2.00 -17.59 17.41
C VAL A 487 -0.78 -17.20 16.58
N GLY A 488 -0.98 -16.44 15.50
CA GLY A 488 0.11 -15.75 14.79
C GLY A 488 0.35 -14.36 15.37
N CYS A 489 1.59 -13.87 15.33
CA CYS A 489 2.02 -12.58 15.92
C CYS A 489 1.40 -11.32 15.25
N SER A 490 0.42 -11.46 14.38
CA SER A 490 -0.41 -10.38 13.80
C SER A 490 -1.75 -10.21 14.52
N GLY A 491 -1.99 -10.91 15.64
CA GLY A 491 -3.32 -10.98 16.26
C GLY A 491 -4.29 -11.90 15.49
N VAL A 492 -3.86 -12.47 14.36
CA VAL A 492 -4.67 -13.38 13.56
C VAL A 492 -4.63 -14.78 14.19
N VAL A 493 -5.80 -15.19 14.70
CA VAL A 493 -6.08 -16.56 15.12
C VAL A 493 -6.59 -17.34 13.92
N SER A 494 -5.89 -18.41 13.53
CA SER A 494 -6.39 -19.37 12.54
C SER A 494 -6.84 -20.64 13.26
N ALA A 495 -8.11 -21.02 13.10
CA ALA A 495 -8.63 -22.30 13.54
C ALA A 495 -8.71 -23.28 12.37
N LEU A 496 -8.01 -24.41 12.46
CA LEU A 496 -8.11 -25.54 11.53
C LEU A 496 -8.66 -26.74 12.30
N GLY A 497 -9.77 -27.31 11.84
CA GLY A 497 -10.34 -28.52 12.42
C GLY A 497 -10.91 -29.43 11.34
N ALA A 498 -10.51 -30.70 11.35
CA ALA A 498 -11.14 -31.78 10.62
C ALA A 498 -11.31 -32.99 11.55
N HIS A 499 -12.53 -33.51 11.71
CA HIS A 499 -12.73 -34.94 11.91
C HIS A 499 -14.10 -35.40 11.41
N ARG A 500 -14.11 -36.59 10.81
CA ARG A 500 -15.26 -37.24 10.17
C ARG A 500 -15.95 -38.17 11.16
N ASN A 501 -17.20 -37.89 11.49
CA ASN A 501 -18.27 -38.91 11.49
C ASN A 501 -19.63 -38.20 11.55
N GLN A 502 -20.35 -38.26 10.42
CA GLN A 502 -21.74 -37.84 10.23
C GLN A 502 -22.06 -36.34 10.45
N GLY A 503 -21.96 -35.55 9.38
CA GLY A 503 -22.58 -34.23 9.30
C GLY A 503 -21.59 -33.06 9.32
N THR A 504 -21.78 -32.15 8.37
CA THR A 504 -20.91 -31.04 7.98
C THR A 504 -20.86 -29.93 9.02
N PHE A 505 -19.67 -29.40 9.34
CA PHE A 505 -19.48 -28.07 9.94
C PHE A 505 -18.29 -27.39 9.25
N GLN A 506 -18.49 -26.17 8.75
CA GLN A 506 -17.43 -25.26 8.32
C GLN A 506 -17.45 -24.04 9.25
N LEU A 507 -16.30 -23.68 9.80
CA LEU A 507 -16.11 -22.50 10.64
C LEU A 507 -14.96 -21.70 10.03
N VAL A 508 -15.24 -20.47 9.58
CA VAL A 508 -14.25 -19.53 9.08
C VAL A 508 -14.48 -18.22 9.80
N GLY A 509 -13.54 -17.82 10.66
CA GLY A 509 -13.56 -16.53 11.34
C GLY A 509 -12.14 -15.97 11.42
N VAL A 510 -12.00 -14.70 11.08
CA VAL A 510 -10.79 -13.88 11.30
C VAL A 510 -11.19 -12.83 12.34
N ILE A 511 -10.38 -12.66 13.40
CA ILE A 511 -10.57 -11.60 14.38
C ILE A 511 -9.43 -10.59 14.18
N ASP A 512 -9.78 -9.32 13.99
CA ASP A 512 -8.93 -8.16 14.27
C ASP A 512 -9.75 -7.17 15.13
N GLY A 513 -9.06 -6.34 15.90
CA GLY A 513 -9.62 -5.39 16.86
C GLY A 513 -10.67 -4.49 16.24
N ASP A 514 -11.75 -4.26 16.99
CA ASP A 514 -12.86 -3.38 16.70
C ASP A 514 -13.92 -3.93 15.71
N ALA A 515 -14.69 -4.90 16.23
CA ALA A 515 -16.05 -5.28 15.84
C ALA A 515 -16.30 -5.62 14.35
N VAL A 516 -16.46 -6.92 14.05
CA VAL A 516 -16.98 -7.39 12.76
C VAL A 516 -18.36 -8.03 12.90
N ARG A 517 -19.26 -7.66 11.98
CA ARG A 517 -20.54 -8.31 11.70
C ARG A 517 -20.42 -9.02 10.35
N LEU A 518 -20.80 -10.29 10.28
CA LEU A 518 -20.74 -11.09 9.04
C LEU A 518 -22.15 -11.25 8.46
N ASP A 519 -22.36 -10.82 7.22
CA ASP A 519 -23.55 -11.15 6.42
C ASP A 519 -23.24 -12.38 5.55
N GLY A 520 -24.11 -13.38 5.65
CA GLY A 520 -23.89 -14.72 5.10
C GLY A 520 -23.99 -14.81 3.58
N ALA A 521 -23.10 -15.63 3.00
CA ALA A 521 -23.34 -16.24 1.70
C ALA A 521 -23.99 -17.62 1.90
N ASP A 522 -24.94 -17.91 1.02
CA ASP A 522 -25.89 -19.02 0.99
C ASP A 522 -25.23 -20.39 1.25
N LEU A 523 -25.48 -20.96 2.44
CA LEU A 523 -25.09 -22.32 2.84
C LEU A 523 -26.30 -22.99 3.50
N SER A 524 -26.50 -24.28 3.19
CA SER A 524 -27.67 -25.10 3.55
C SER A 524 -28.16 -24.95 5.03
N PRO A 525 -29.46 -25.16 5.33
CA PRO A 525 -30.16 -24.57 6.50
C PRO A 525 -29.91 -25.28 7.84
N LYS A 526 -28.73 -25.87 8.08
CA LYS A 526 -28.46 -26.58 9.34
C LYS A 526 -27.36 -25.91 10.15
N VAL A 527 -27.82 -24.96 10.97
CA VAL A 527 -27.17 -24.35 12.15
C VAL A 527 -25.89 -23.55 11.87
N THR A 528 -26.06 -22.26 11.59
CA THR A 528 -24.98 -21.27 11.63
C THR A 528 -24.80 -20.79 13.08
N GLN A 529 -23.57 -20.74 13.60
CA GLN A 529 -23.25 -20.12 14.89
C GLN A 529 -22.23 -19.01 14.68
N THR A 530 -22.51 -17.82 15.20
CA THR A 530 -21.62 -16.67 15.19
C THR A 530 -20.94 -16.57 16.55
N PHE A 531 -19.60 -16.52 16.57
CA PHE A 531 -18.81 -16.34 17.79
C PHE A 531 -18.18 -14.95 17.80
N VAL A 532 -18.24 -14.27 18.94
CA VAL A 532 -17.61 -12.96 19.18
C VAL A 532 -16.84 -13.04 20.49
N GLY A 533 -15.58 -12.63 20.52
CA GLY A 533 -14.78 -12.69 21.76
C GLY A 533 -13.64 -11.70 21.81
N ARG A 534 -13.00 -11.65 22.97
CA ARG A 534 -11.84 -10.80 23.28
C ARG A 534 -10.75 -11.59 23.99
N VAL A 535 -9.52 -11.12 23.85
CA VAL A 535 -8.39 -11.57 24.68
C VAL A 535 -8.46 -10.83 26.00
N VAL A 536 -8.46 -11.57 27.11
CA VAL A 536 -8.50 -11.01 28.47
C VAL A 536 -7.08 -10.83 28.99
N ASP A 537 -6.23 -11.83 28.81
CA ASP A 537 -4.80 -11.80 29.12
C ASP A 537 -4.01 -12.78 28.25
N ALA A 538 -2.72 -12.95 28.54
CA ALA A 538 -1.80 -13.80 27.76
C ALA A 538 -2.22 -15.28 27.69
N GLU A 539 -3.10 -15.74 28.57
CA GLU A 539 -3.51 -17.14 28.68
C GLU A 539 -5.04 -17.33 28.63
N HIS A 540 -5.84 -16.26 28.64
CA HIS A 540 -7.30 -16.32 28.71
C HIS A 540 -8.03 -15.53 27.62
N MET A 541 -9.08 -16.15 27.07
CA MET A 541 -10.04 -15.56 26.13
C MET A 541 -11.47 -15.78 26.61
N GLU A 542 -12.36 -14.85 26.30
CA GLU A 542 -13.79 -14.98 26.59
C GLU A 542 -14.65 -14.35 25.51
N GLY A 543 -15.91 -14.76 25.42
CA GLY A 543 -16.82 -14.20 24.43
C GLY A 543 -18.26 -14.71 24.53
N THR A 544 -19.05 -14.33 23.54
CA THR A 544 -20.42 -14.78 23.33
C THR A 544 -20.55 -15.54 22.01
N TRP A 545 -21.61 -16.32 21.90
CA TRP A 545 -22.02 -16.92 20.64
C TRP A 545 -23.53 -16.79 20.47
N THR A 546 -23.98 -16.76 19.22
CA THR A 546 -25.40 -16.75 18.86
C THR A 546 -25.64 -17.71 17.69
N SER A 547 -26.60 -18.61 17.81
CA SER A 547 -27.03 -19.50 16.72
C SER A 547 -28.04 -18.81 15.81
N GLY A 548 -28.18 -19.35 14.59
CA GLY A 548 -29.16 -18.87 13.59
C GLY A 548 -30.62 -18.97 14.04
N ASP A 549 -30.93 -19.69 15.12
CA ASP A 549 -32.26 -19.74 15.75
C ASP A 549 -32.47 -18.71 16.87
N GLY A 550 -31.48 -17.84 17.12
CA GLY A 550 -31.55 -16.77 18.13
C GLY A 550 -31.09 -17.18 19.54
N THR A 551 -30.71 -18.44 19.75
CA THR A 551 -30.12 -18.87 21.03
C THR A 551 -28.73 -18.24 21.19
N SER A 552 -28.39 -17.78 22.40
CA SER A 552 -27.07 -17.22 22.69
C SER A 552 -26.50 -17.73 23.99
N GLY A 553 -25.17 -17.71 24.11
CA GLY A 553 -24.44 -18.11 25.31
C GLY A 553 -23.07 -17.44 25.41
N THR A 554 -22.39 -17.66 26.53
CA THR A 554 -21.01 -17.20 26.76
C THR A 554 -20.03 -18.37 26.71
N TRP A 555 -18.78 -18.08 26.37
CA TRP A 555 -17.67 -19.03 26.37
C TRP A 555 -16.43 -18.39 27.00
N SER A 556 -15.57 -19.21 27.60
CA SER A 556 -14.23 -18.82 28.04
C SER A 556 -13.23 -19.95 27.77
N VAL A 557 -12.00 -19.57 27.42
CA VAL A 557 -10.87 -20.47 27.17
C VAL A 557 -9.71 -19.99 28.03
N GLY A 558 -9.16 -20.89 28.84
CA GLY A 558 -7.96 -20.67 29.64
C GLY A 558 -7.25 -22.01 29.87
N PRO A 559 -6.02 -21.99 30.43
CA PRO A 559 -5.35 -23.22 30.83
C PRO A 559 -6.27 -23.99 31.80
N ARG A 560 -6.61 -25.23 31.44
CA ARG A 560 -7.23 -26.13 32.44
C ARG A 560 -6.18 -26.43 33.51
N PRO A 561 -6.55 -26.47 34.80
CA PRO A 561 -5.72 -27.15 35.79
C PRO A 561 -5.52 -28.62 35.43
#